data_AF-A0A3D2W8A4-F1
#
_entry.id   AF-A0A3D2W8A4-F1
#
_cell.length_a   1.000
_cell.length_b   1.000
_cell.length_c   1.000
_cell.angle_alpha   90.00
_cell.angle_beta   90.00
_cell.angle_gamma   90.00
#
_symmetry.space_group_name_H-M   'P 1'
#
loop_
_entity.id
_entity.type
_entity.pdbx_description
1 polymer ?
#
loop_
_entity_poly.entity_id
_entity_poly.type
_entity_poly.pdbx_seq_one_letter_code
_entity_poly.pdbx_strand_id
1 'polypeptide(L)'
;MGWNLLWIIFLACLLACSIGFKKFVWFMSVGYGLGVAAGGLAILAVFNVKNTWISVLQCAVLIFYGMRLALFLYNREIKSKSYNEAMKGVSDAAVPMPVMVCMWIFMGALYTMQVSPVFFRLYNGST
;
A
#
# COMPACT_ATOMS: atom_id res chain seq x y z
N MET A 1 20.17 -12.34 -4.77
CA MET A 1 18.78 -12.35 -4.27
C MET A 1 18.56 -11.06 -3.48
N GLY A 2 17.77 -10.11 -4.00
CA GLY A 2 17.53 -8.80 -3.37
C GLY A 2 16.62 -8.82 -2.14
N TRP A 3 16.65 -9.88 -1.32
CA TRP A 3 15.75 -10.04 -0.16
C TRP A 3 15.86 -8.89 0.84
N ASN A 4 17.06 -8.32 1.03
CA ASN A 4 17.27 -7.14 1.88
C ASN A 4 16.45 -5.92 1.43
N LEU A 5 16.19 -5.79 0.13
CA LEU A 5 15.45 -4.66 -0.44
C LEU A 5 13.93 -4.87 -0.31
N LEU A 6 13.46 -6.12 -0.30
CA LEU A 6 12.06 -6.43 -0.05
C LEU A 6 11.61 -6.02 1.35
N TRP A 7 12.50 -6.09 2.35
CA TRP A 7 12.21 -5.61 3.70
C TRP A 7 11.92 -4.11 3.75
N ILE A 8 12.60 -3.31 2.92
CA ILE A 8 12.38 -1.86 2.83
C ILE A 8 10.98 -1.58 2.25
N ILE A 9 10.60 -2.31 1.20
CA ILE A 9 9.28 -2.20 0.58
C ILE A 9 8.19 -2.65 1.56
N PHE A 10 8.44 -3.75 2.28
CA PHE A 10 7.54 -4.27 3.30
C PHE A 10 7.32 -3.27 4.45
N LEU A 11 8.38 -2.64 4.95
CA LEU A 11 8.27 -1.58 5.94
C LEU A 11 7.49 -0.37 5.41
N ALA A 12 7.71 0.04 4.16
CA ALA A 12 6.96 1.13 3.53
C ALA A 12 5.46 0.81 3.42
N CYS A 13 5.12 -0.41 2.99
CA CYS A 13 3.74 -0.87 2.93
C CYS A 13 3.10 -0.98 4.34
N LEU A 14 3.84 -1.46 5.34
CA LEU A 14 3.39 -1.50 6.74
C LEU A 14 3.09 -0.10 7.28
N LEU A 15 3.99 0.86 7.07
CA LEU A 15 3.77 2.25 7.51
C LEU A 15 2.54 2.86 6.83
N ALA A 16 2.33 2.60 5.54
CA ALA A 16 1.14 3.04 4.83
C ALA A 16 -0.15 2.38 5.36
N CYS A 17 -0.08 1.09 5.71
CA CYS A 17 -1.20 0.35 6.30
C CYS A 17 -1.53 0.74 7.74
N SER A 18 -0.67 1.49 8.43
CA SER A 18 -0.91 1.89 9.83
C SER A 18 -2.13 2.81 9.99
N ILE A 19 -2.55 3.46 8.90
CA ILE A 19 -3.81 4.21 8.82
C ILE A 19 -5.03 3.30 9.10
N GLY A 20 -4.92 1.99 8.85
CA GLY A 20 -5.90 0.96 9.19
C GLY A 20 -6.26 0.86 10.67
N PHE A 21 -5.40 1.30 11.59
CA PHE A 21 -5.70 1.28 13.03
C PHE A 21 -6.78 2.29 13.44
N LYS A 22 -7.07 3.31 12.62
CA LYS A 22 -8.17 4.25 12.89
C LYS A 22 -9.54 3.66 12.57
N LYS A 23 -9.63 2.85 11.51
CA LYS A 23 -10.85 2.14 11.11
C LYS A 23 -10.43 0.83 10.46
N PHE A 24 -10.97 -0.29 10.95
CA PHE A 24 -10.62 -1.63 10.44
C PHE A 24 -10.74 -1.75 8.91
N VAL A 25 -11.75 -1.11 8.32
CA VAL A 25 -11.99 -1.08 6.87
C VAL A 25 -10.85 -0.39 6.10
N TRP A 26 -10.13 0.54 6.74
CA TRP A 26 -9.02 1.27 6.12
C TRP A 26 -7.81 0.39 5.86
N PHE A 27 -7.67 -0.75 6.55
CA PHE A 27 -6.64 -1.72 6.19
C PHE A 27 -6.79 -2.21 4.76
N MET A 28 -8.01 -2.56 4.33
CA MET A 28 -8.30 -3.14 3.02
C MET A 28 -8.59 -2.09 1.93
N SER A 29 -9.03 -0.90 2.33
CA SER A 29 -9.46 0.16 1.40
C SER A 29 -8.35 1.20 1.17
N VAL A 30 -8.21 2.17 2.08
CA VAL A 30 -7.26 3.29 1.93
C VAL A 30 -5.80 2.80 2.05
N GLY A 31 -5.55 1.85 2.95
CA GLY A 31 -4.25 1.23 3.18
C GLY A 31 -3.71 0.49 1.96
N TYR A 32 -4.57 -0.09 1.12
CA TYR A 32 -4.17 -0.68 -0.15
C TYR A 32 -3.60 0.35 -1.12
N GLY A 33 -4.35 1.43 -1.38
CA GLY A 33 -3.92 2.48 -2.30
C GLY A 33 -2.64 3.18 -1.84
N LEU A 34 -2.54 3.44 -0.53
CA LEU A 34 -1.33 4.00 0.08
C LEU A 34 -0.17 2.98 0.10
N GLY A 35 -0.44 1.70 0.33
CA GLY A 35 0.55 0.63 0.33
C GLY A 35 1.20 0.44 -1.04
N VAL A 36 0.40 0.48 -2.11
CA VAL A 36 0.91 0.43 -3.49
C VAL A 36 1.70 1.68 -3.85
N ALA A 37 1.22 2.87 -3.46
CA ALA A 37 1.95 4.12 -3.69
C ALA A 37 3.29 4.15 -2.93
N ALA A 38 3.30 3.76 -1.66
CA ALA A 38 4.49 3.67 -0.82
C ALA A 38 5.47 2.61 -1.35
N GLY A 39 4.97 1.45 -1.79
CA GLY A 39 5.79 0.40 -2.40
C GLY A 39 6.45 0.86 -3.71
N GLY A 40 5.71 1.57 -4.57
CA GLY A 40 6.25 2.17 -5.79
C GLY A 40 7.32 3.24 -5.50
N LEU A 41 7.12 4.07 -4.47
CA LEU A 41 8.09 5.06 -4.04
C LEU A 41 9.35 4.42 -3.45
N ALA A 42 9.19 3.37 -2.64
CA ALA A 42 10.29 2.62 -2.04
C ALA A 42 11.16 1.94 -3.11
N ILE A 43 10.54 1.36 -4.15
CA ILE A 43 11.26 0.79 -5.29
C ILE A 43 12.07 1.85 -6.03
N LEU A 44 11.48 3.03 -6.28
CA LEU A 44 12.15 4.14 -6.94
C LEU A 44 13.36 4.62 -6.12
N ALA A 45 13.22 4.73 -4.80
CA ALA A 45 14.30 5.10 -3.89
C ALA A 45 15.42 4.06 -3.85
N VAL A 46 15.08 2.76 -3.85
CA VAL A 46 16.03 1.65 -3.78
C VAL A 46 16.88 1.53 -5.04
N PHE A 47 16.26 1.56 -6.22
CA PHE A 47 17.00 1.38 -7.47
C PHE A 47 17.71 2.64 -7.95
N ASN A 48 17.40 3.80 -7.35
CA ASN A 48 17.77 5.14 -7.81
C ASN A 48 17.37 5.37 -9.29
N VAL A 49 17.30 6.61 -9.74
CA VAL A 49 16.91 6.97 -11.13
C VAL A 49 17.95 6.52 -12.18
N LYS A 50 18.88 5.61 -11.81
CA LYS A 50 19.92 5.08 -12.68
C LYS A 50 19.40 4.04 -13.68
N ASN A 51 18.18 3.53 -13.46
CA ASN A 51 17.59 2.54 -14.34
C ASN A 51 16.67 3.19 -15.38
N THR A 52 16.77 2.69 -16.61
CA THR A 52 16.00 2.98 -17.84
C THR A 52 14.71 3.78 -17.63
N TRP A 53 14.47 4.82 -18.44
CA TRP A 53 13.24 5.66 -18.46
C TRP A 53 11.91 4.90 -18.22
N ILE A 54 11.80 3.68 -18.76
CA ILE A 54 10.62 2.80 -18.65
C ILE A 54 10.34 2.40 -17.19
N SER A 55 11.37 2.20 -16.39
CA SER A 55 11.32 1.84 -14.97
C SER A 55 10.73 2.96 -14.13
N VAL A 56 11.14 4.20 -14.42
CA VAL A 56 10.63 5.41 -13.77
C VAL A 56 9.17 5.61 -14.13
N LEU A 57 8.80 5.41 -15.40
CA LEU A 57 7.42 5.48 -15.86
C LEU A 57 6.53 4.45 -15.14
N GLN A 58 6.99 3.21 -14.99
CA GLN A 58 6.23 2.15 -14.33
C GLN A 58 6.02 2.42 -12.83
N CYS A 59 7.04 2.94 -12.14
CA CYS A 59 6.90 3.38 -10.75
C CYS A 59 5.98 4.59 -10.62
N ALA A 60 6.07 5.55 -11.54
CA ALA A 60 5.18 6.71 -11.57
C ALA A 60 3.72 6.29 -11.74
N VAL A 61 3.41 5.36 -12.65
CA VAL A 61 2.06 4.82 -12.83
C VAL A 61 1.54 4.18 -11.55
N LEU A 62 2.36 3.37 -10.85
CA LEU A 62 1.97 2.79 -9.56
C LEU A 62 1.66 3.86 -8.49
N ILE A 63 2.50 4.90 -8.40
CA ILE A 63 2.32 5.99 -7.45
C ILE A 63 1.06 6.80 -7.77
N PHE A 64 0.90 7.25 -9.02
CA PHE A 64 -0.27 8.04 -9.44
C PHE A 64 -1.56 7.25 -9.33
N TYR A 65 -1.55 5.97 -9.71
CA TYR A 65 -2.72 5.11 -9.58
C TYR A 65 -3.07 4.85 -8.11
N GLY A 66 -2.08 4.45 -7.29
CA GLY A 66 -2.27 4.21 -5.86
C GLY A 66 -2.76 5.45 -5.12
N MET A 67 -2.18 6.62 -5.42
CA MET A 67 -2.59 7.89 -4.84
C MET A 67 -3.98 8.32 -5.29
N ARG A 68 -4.31 8.20 -6.58
CA ARG A 68 -5.67 8.48 -7.10
C ARG A 68 -6.71 7.61 -6.41
N LEU A 69 -6.43 6.32 -6.26
CA LEU A 69 -7.33 5.36 -5.62
C LEU A 69 -7.49 5.67 -4.13
N ALA A 70 -6.40 5.91 -3.42
CA ALA A 70 -6.42 6.26 -2.00
C ALA A 70 -7.19 7.57 -1.73
N LEU A 71 -6.93 8.61 -2.54
CA LEU A 71 -7.63 9.89 -2.43
C LEU A 71 -9.12 9.78 -2.75
N PHE A 72 -9.49 8.99 -3.77
CA PHE A 72 -10.90 8.75 -4.08
C PHE A 72 -11.62 8.04 -2.93
N LEU A 73 -11.01 6.99 -2.37
CA LEU A 73 -11.58 6.25 -1.24
C LEU A 73 -11.70 7.12 0.01
N TYR A 74 -10.66 7.90 0.33
CA TYR A 74 -10.66 8.83 1.45
C TYR A 74 -11.72 9.93 1.31
N ASN A 75 -11.79 10.60 0.15
CA ASN A 75 -12.79 11.62 -0.11
C ASN A 75 -14.22 11.05 -0.12
N ARG A 76 -14.42 9.85 -0.68
CA ARG A 76 -15.72 9.18 -0.68
C ARG A 76 -16.21 8.91 0.74
N GLU A 77 -15.31 8.53 1.63
CA GLU A 77 -15.66 8.18 3.00
C GLU A 77 -15.94 9.40 3.87
N ILE A 78 -15.23 10.52 3.64
CA ILE A 78 -15.51 11.80 4.34
C ILE A 78 -16.82 12.42 3.86
N LYS A 79 -17.11 12.35 2.56
CA LYS A 79 -18.21 13.12 1.95
C LYS A 79 -19.54 12.38 1.97
N SER A 80 -19.56 11.05 2.03
CA SER A 80 -20.79 10.26 1.95
C SER A 80 -21.30 9.83 3.32
N LYS A 81 -22.31 10.56 3.83
CA LYS A 81 -23.07 10.15 5.05
C LYS A 81 -23.73 8.78 4.89
N SER A 82 -24.22 8.46 3.68
CA SER A 82 -24.85 7.16 3.36
C SER A 82 -23.86 5.99 3.47
N TYR A 83 -22.58 6.17 3.13
CA TYR A 83 -21.56 5.13 3.29
C TYR A 83 -21.16 4.93 4.76
N ASN A 84 -21.04 6.00 5.54
CA ASN A 84 -20.83 5.90 6.99
C ASN A 84 -22.02 5.20 7.68
N GLU A 85 -23.25 5.42 7.22
CA GLU A 85 -24.44 4.73 7.74
C GLU A 85 -24.51 3.26 7.30
N ALA A 86 -24.09 2.92 6.07
CA ALA A 86 -24.01 1.54 5.61
C ALA A 86 -22.85 0.76 6.27
N MET A 87 -21.81 1.46 6.76
CA MET A 87 -20.67 0.87 7.45
C MET A 87 -20.80 0.90 8.98
N LYS A 88 -21.79 1.59 9.54
CA LYS A 88 -22.12 1.56 10.97
C LYS A 88 -22.34 0.11 11.39
N GLY A 89 -21.52 -0.37 12.33
CA GLY A 89 -21.52 -1.75 12.82
C GLY A 89 -20.38 -2.63 12.30
N VAL A 90 -19.80 -2.34 11.12
CA VAL A 90 -18.60 -3.04 10.61
C VAL A 90 -17.34 -2.21 10.82
N SER A 91 -17.44 -0.88 10.71
CA SER A 91 -16.33 0.03 11.05
C SER A 91 -16.13 0.19 12.55
N ASP A 92 -17.21 0.05 13.32
CA ASP A 92 -17.28 0.10 14.79
C ASP A 92 -17.27 -1.29 15.44
N ALA A 93 -17.15 -2.36 14.62
CA ALA A 93 -16.93 -3.69 15.17
C ALA A 93 -15.67 -3.60 16.04
N ALA A 94 -15.82 -3.88 17.34
CA ALA A 94 -14.74 -3.89 18.30
C ALA A 94 -13.83 -5.08 17.99
N VAL A 95 -13.02 -4.97 16.93
CA VAL A 95 -12.05 -5.98 16.56
C VAL A 95 -10.95 -5.94 17.60
N PRO A 96 -10.65 -7.06 18.27
CA PRO A 96 -9.62 -7.08 19.30
C PRO A 96 -8.25 -6.72 18.68
N MET A 97 -7.48 -5.91 19.40
CA MET A 97 -6.17 -5.39 18.98
C MET A 97 -5.22 -6.45 18.37
N PRO A 98 -5.11 -7.68 18.90
CA PRO A 98 -4.25 -8.71 18.31
C PRO A 98 -4.63 -9.05 16.86
N VAL A 99 -5.93 -9.09 16.54
CA VAL A 99 -6.42 -9.38 15.19
C VAL A 99 -6.07 -8.25 14.23
N MET A 100 -6.14 -7.00 14.70
CA MET A 100 -5.71 -5.84 13.90
C MET A 100 -4.21 -5.88 13.60
N VAL A 101 -3.38 -6.26 14.58
CA VAL A 101 -1.92 -6.41 14.39
C VAL A 101 -1.60 -7.56 13.43
N CYS A 102 -2.26 -8.71 13.57
CA CYS A 102 -2.12 -9.79 12.60
C CYS A 102 -2.51 -9.33 11.19
N MET A 103 -3.67 -8.68 11.05
CA MET A 103 -4.14 -8.21 9.76
C MET A 103 -3.21 -7.15 9.15
N TRP A 104 -2.63 -6.27 9.97
CA TRP A 104 -1.63 -5.29 9.55
C TRP A 104 -0.39 -5.95 8.93
N ILE A 105 0.16 -6.97 9.59
CA ILE A 105 1.33 -7.72 9.12
C ILE A 105 1.00 -8.47 7.82
N PHE A 106 -0.15 -9.17 7.78
CA PHE A 106 -0.58 -9.91 6.60
C PHE A 106 -0.88 -9.00 5.40
N MET A 107 -1.56 -7.86 5.62
CA MET A 107 -1.84 -6.89 4.56
C MET A 107 -0.56 -6.23 4.05
N GLY A 108 0.37 -5.87 4.94
CA GLY A 108 1.69 -5.38 4.54
C GLY A 108 2.42 -6.40 3.64
N ALA A 109 2.32 -7.69 3.96
CA ALA A 109 2.96 -8.75 3.18
C ALA A 109 2.29 -8.92 1.81
N LEU A 110 0.96 -8.93 1.78
CA LEU A 110 0.18 -9.00 0.54
C LEU A 110 0.47 -7.83 -0.40
N TYR A 111 0.54 -6.61 0.12
CA TYR A 111 0.85 -5.43 -0.71
C TYR A 111 2.28 -5.46 -1.22
N THR A 112 3.22 -5.94 -0.40
CA THR A 112 4.60 -6.17 -0.85
C THR A 112 4.66 -7.19 -1.98
N MET A 113 3.92 -8.31 -1.86
CA MET A 113 3.82 -9.32 -2.91
C MET A 113 3.20 -8.74 -4.20
N GLN A 114 2.23 -7.84 -4.07
CA GLN A 114 1.57 -7.24 -5.22
C GLN A 114 2.48 -6.28 -6.01
N VAL A 115 3.40 -5.59 -5.33
CA VAL A 115 4.39 -4.72 -5.97
C VAL A 115 5.66 -5.51 -6.37
N SER A 116 5.82 -6.75 -5.88
CA SER A 116 6.99 -7.61 -6.15
C SER A 116 7.31 -7.86 -7.64
N PRO A 117 6.35 -7.98 -8.58
CA PRO A 117 6.69 -8.20 -9.99
C PRO A 117 7.47 -7.02 -10.59
N VAL A 118 7.16 -5.79 -10.16
CA VAL A 118 7.88 -4.59 -10.60
C VAL A 118 9.28 -4.56 -9.98
N PHE A 119 9.42 -4.95 -8.71
CA PHE A 119 10.72 -5.10 -8.06
C PHE A 119 11.61 -6.13 -8.79
N PHE A 120 11.09 -7.33 -9.09
CA PHE A 120 11.86 -8.37 -9.77
C PHE A 120 12.23 -7.99 -11.20
N ARG A 121 11.34 -7.32 -11.93
CA ARG A 121 11.64 -6.80 -13.27
C ARG A 121 12.80 -5.79 -13.25
N LEU A 122 12.82 -4.91 -12.25
CA LEU A 122 13.89 -3.92 -12.10
C LEU A 122 15.20 -4.56 -11.67
N TYR A 123 15.16 -5.49 -10.72
CA TYR A 123 16.32 -6.25 -10.27
C TYR A 123 16.98 -7.02 -11.43
N ASN A 124 16.16 -7.64 -12.28
CA ASN A 124 16.65 -8.45 -13.41
C ASN A 124 17.07 -7.59 -14.62
N GLY A 125 16.64 -6.33 -14.70
CA GLY A 125 17.08 -5.38 -15.73
C GLY A 125 18.29 -4.52 -15.33
N SER A 126 18.65 -4.52 -14.04
CA SER A 126 19.85 -3.85 -13.49
C SER A 126 21.06 -4.77 -13.31
N THR A 127 20.89 -6.08 -13.51
CA THR A 127 21.98 -7.07 -13.54
C THR A 127 22.33 -7.36 -14.99
#